data_AF-A0A349UIN3-F1
#
_entry.id   AF-A0A349UIN3-F1
#
_cell.length_a   1.000
_cell.length_b   1.000
_cell.length_c   1.000
_cell.angle_alpha   90.00
_cell.angle_beta   90.00
_cell.angle_gamma   90.00
#
_symmetry.space_group_name_H-M   'P 1'
#
loop_
_entity.id
_entity.type
_entity.pdbx_description
1 polymer ?
#
loop_
_entity_poly.entity_id
_entity_poly.type
_entity_poly.pdbx_seq_one_letter_code
_entity_poly.pdbx_strand_id
1 'polypeptide(L)' 'AMMIEPTECESRETLDAFLAAMIEIAELAELDPQAVTNCPTTTPVGRLDEVLAARKPDLASLAAR' A
#
# COMPACT_ATOMS: atom_id res chain seq x y z
N ALA A 1 11.17 -10.79 -3.28
CA ALA A 1 11.59 -9.92 -4.41
C ALA A 1 10.40 -9.07 -4.81
N MET A 2 10.63 -7.80 -5.14
CA MET A 2 9.61 -6.88 -5.66
C MET A 2 9.85 -6.66 -7.16
N MET A 3 8.77 -6.51 -7.93
CA MET A 3 8.83 -6.11 -9.33
C MET A 3 8.59 -4.59 -9.42
N ILE A 4 9.49 -3.86 -10.07
CA ILE A 4 9.42 -2.41 -10.25
C ILE A 4 9.58 -2.13 -11.75
N GLU A 5 8.57 -1.53 -12.36
CA GLU A 5 8.51 -1.22 -13.79
C GLU A 5 8.17 0.26 -13.97
N PRO A 6 9.16 1.17 -13.93
CA PRO A 6 8.93 2.53 -14.40
C PRO A 6 8.78 2.49 -15.93
N THR A 7 7.70 3.05 -16.45
CA THR A 7 7.53 3.23 -17.89
C THR A 7 8.37 4.40 -18.38
N GLU A 8 8.48 4.57 -19.70
CA GLU A 8 9.32 5.59 -20.34
C GLU A 8 8.84 7.04 -20.09
N CYS A 9 7.63 7.22 -19.59
CA CYS A 9 7.03 8.54 -19.36
C CYS A 9 7.43 9.16 -18.01
N GLU A 10 8.05 8.38 -17.12
CA GLU A 10 8.46 8.88 -15.80
C GLU A 10 9.73 9.72 -15.90
N SER A 11 9.71 10.88 -15.24
CA SER A 11 10.88 11.75 -15.18
C SER A 11 11.90 11.23 -14.17
N ARG A 12 13.17 11.62 -14.31
CA ARG A 12 14.21 11.25 -13.34
C ARG A 12 13.86 11.73 -11.93
N GLU A 13 13.28 12.92 -11.80
CA GLU A 13 12.88 13.48 -10.51
C GLU A 13 11.82 12.61 -9.82
N THR A 14 10.85 12.07 -10.57
CA THR A 14 9.86 11.13 -10.00
C THR A 14 10.52 9.84 -9.53
N LEU A 15 11.46 9.30 -10.31
CA LEU A 15 12.20 8.09 -9.94
C LEU A 15 13.08 8.31 -8.70
N ASP A 16 13.77 9.46 -8.61
CA ASP A 16 14.58 9.83 -7.45
C ASP A 16 13.71 9.95 -6.19
N ALA A 17 12.52 10.54 -6.31
CA ALA A 17 11.57 10.65 -5.19
C ALA A 17 11.05 9.27 -4.74
N PHE A 18 10.76 8.36 -5.69
CA PHE A 18 10.40 6.98 -5.38
C PHE A 18 11.53 6.25 -4.65
N LEU A 19 12.78 6.38 -5.12
CA LEU A 19 13.94 5.77 -4.49
C LEU A 19 14.15 6.29 -3.06
N ALA A 20 14.04 7.60 -2.85
CA ALA A 20 14.13 8.19 -1.51
C ALA A 20 13.07 7.61 -0.56
N ALA A 21 11.81 7.54 -1.01
CA ALA A 21 10.73 6.94 -0.22
C ALA A 21 10.99 5.46 0.10
N MET A 22 11.54 4.68 -0.85
CA MET A 22 11.87 3.27 -0.62
C MET A 22 13.00 3.08 0.40
N ILE A 23 14.01 3.96 0.40
CA ILE A 23 15.09 3.96 1.39
C ILE A 23 14.52 4.28 2.78
N GLU A 24 13.69 5.33 2.89
CA GLU A 24 13.04 5.69 4.15
C GLU A 24 12.16 4.56 4.70
N ILE A 25 11.41 3.86 3.83
CA ILE A 25 10.60 2.69 4.23
C ILE A 25 11.49 1.55 4.72
N ALA A 26 12.64 1.31 4.08
CA ALA A 26 13.56 0.25 4.51
C ALA A 26 14.15 0.57 5.89
N GLU A 27 14.59 1.81 6.11
CA GLU A 27 15.08 2.29 7.41
C GLU A 27 13.99 2.19 8.48
N LEU A 28 12.77 2.61 8.18
CA LEU A 28 11.65 2.51 9.10
C LEU A 28 11.30 1.05 9.43
N ALA A 29 11.36 0.16 8.44
CA ALA A 29 11.11 -1.27 8.67
C ALA A 29 12.15 -1.92 9.59
N GLU A 30 13.38 -1.42 9.60
CA GLU A 30 14.43 -1.88 10.52
C GLU A 30 14.27 -1.29 11.93
N LEU A 31 13.91 0.00 12.03
CA LEU A 31 13.84 0.73 13.29
C LEU A 31 12.52 0.54 14.05
N ASP A 32 11.39 0.57 13.33
CA ASP A 32 10.03 0.38 13.85
C ASP A 32 9.16 -0.40 12.85
N PRO A 33 9.26 -1.74 12.84
CA PRO A 33 8.46 -2.58 11.96
C PRO A 33 6.94 -2.38 12.13
N GLN A 34 6.49 -2.02 13.34
CA GLN A 34 5.07 -1.86 13.63
C GLN A 34 4.49 -0.65 12.91
N ALA A 35 5.26 0.44 12.81
CA ALA A 35 4.85 1.60 12.02
C ALA A 35 4.54 1.22 10.56
N VAL A 36 5.36 0.35 9.94
CA VAL A 36 5.14 -0.13 8.57
C VAL A 36 3.93 -1.05 8.47
N THR A 37 3.78 -2.01 9.39
CA THR A 37 2.65 -2.97 9.32
C THR A 37 1.29 -2.33 9.59
N ASN A 38 1.26 -1.25 10.37
CA ASN A 38 0.05 -0.49 10.70
C ASN A 38 -0.38 0.48 9.58
N CYS A 39 0.45 0.70 8.55
CA CYS A 39 0.05 1.49 7.39
C CYS A 39 -1.10 0.84 6.60
N PRO A 40 -1.93 1.66 5.91
CA PRO A 40 -1.89 3.12 5.86
C PRO A 40 -2.67 3.78 7.02
N THR A 41 -2.22 4.98 7.45
CA THR A 41 -2.81 5.71 8.61
C THR A 41 -3.52 7.03 8.23
N THR A 42 -3.31 7.54 7.02
CA THR A 42 -3.84 8.83 6.56
C THR A 42 -4.85 8.72 5.42
N THR A 43 -4.99 7.54 4.83
CA THR A 43 -5.96 7.28 3.76
C THR A 43 -7.38 7.22 4.32
N PRO A 44 -8.42 7.53 3.52
CA PRO A 44 -9.82 7.49 3.99
C PRO A 44 -10.28 6.12 4.52
N VAL A 45 -9.61 5.04 4.09
CA VAL A 45 -9.83 3.66 4.54
C VAL A 45 -8.47 3.04 4.85
N GLY A 46 -8.41 2.25 5.93
CA GLY A 46 -7.21 1.51 6.34
C GLY A 46 -7.07 0.15 5.66
N ARG A 47 -6.27 -0.74 6.25
CA ARG A 47 -6.12 -2.13 5.77
C ARG A 47 -7.46 -2.88 5.87
N LEU A 48 -7.88 -3.47 4.75
CA LEU A 48 -9.14 -4.22 4.67
C LEU A 48 -8.99 -5.63 5.26
N ASP A 49 -10.11 -6.20 5.74
CA ASP A 49 -10.17 -7.60 6.15
C ASP A 49 -10.41 -8.50 4.92
N GLU A 50 -9.31 -8.88 4.27
CA GLU A 50 -9.33 -9.75 3.09
C GLU A 50 -9.87 -11.15 3.40
N VAL A 51 -9.68 -11.65 4.63
CA VAL A 51 -10.15 -12.98 5.03
C VAL A 51 -11.67 -13.00 5.13
N LEU A 52 -12.25 -11.98 5.77
CA LEU A 52 -13.70 -11.81 5.83
C LEU A 52 -14.29 -11.61 4.43
N ALA A 53 -13.70 -10.73 3.62
CA ALA A 53 -14.17 -10.47 2.27
C ALA A 53 -14.17 -11.73 1.40
N ALA A 54 -13.13 -12.56 1.49
CA ALA A 54 -13.05 -13.83 0.76
C ALA A 54 -14.05 -14.89 1.27
N ARG A 55 -14.33 -14.93 2.58
CA ARG A 55 -15.23 -15.93 3.20
C ARG A 55 -16.70 -15.54 3.15
N LYS A 56 -17.01 -14.25 3.13
CA LYS A 56 -18.37 -13.68 3.13
C LYS A 56 -18.44 -12.50 2.15
N PRO A 57 -18.27 -12.75 0.84
CA PRO A 57 -18.28 -11.68 -0.15
C PRO A 57 -19.66 -11.03 -0.22
N ASP A 58 -19.69 -9.70 -0.13
CA ASP A 58 -20.85 -8.89 -0.50
C ASP A 58 -20.60 -8.29 -1.88
N LEU A 59 -21.35 -8.79 -2.86
CA LEU A 59 -21.19 -8.44 -4.28
C LEU A 59 -22.33 -7.54 -4.78
N ALA A 60 -23.29 -7.20 -3.91
CA ALA A 60 -24.44 -6.37 -4.28
C ALA A 60 -24.16 -4.91 -3.90
N SER A 61 -24.37 -3.99 -4.84
CA SER A 61 -24.30 -2.54 -4.57
C SER A 61 -25.61 -1.96 -4.03
N LEU A 62 -26.69 -2.73 -4.11
CA LEU A 62 -27.98 -2.39 -3.52
C LEU A 62 -28.12 -3.18 -2.22
N ALA A 63 -28.45 -2.49 -1.13
CA ALA A 63 -28.74 -3.14 0.13
C ALA A 63 -29.79 -4.23 -0.09
N ALA A 64 -29.51 -5.43 0.41
CA ALA A 64 -30.53 -6.45 0.57
C ALA A 64 -31.70 -5.82 1.35
N ARG A 65 -32.89 -5.80 0.73
CA ARG A 65 -34.11 -5.31 1.39
C ARG A 65 -34.40 -6.07 2.67
#